data_AF-A0A537CX53-F1
#
_entry.id   AF-A0A537CX53-F1
#
_cell.length_a   1.000
_cell.length_b   1.000
_cell.length_c   1.000
_cell.angle_alpha   90.00
_cell.angle_beta   90.00
_cell.angle_gamma   90.00
#
_symmetry.space_group_name_H-M   'P 1'
#
loop_
_entity.id
_entity.type
_entity.pdbx_description
1 polymer ?
#
loop_
_entity_poly.entity_id
_entity_poly.type
_entity_poly.pdbx_seq_one_letter_code
_entity_poly.pdbx_strand_id
1 'polypeptide(L)'
;RLFGRRNFWSSTLAMSLGYGTFFGNVVLLPLWLQQYMGYTATMAGMVLAPVGLLAILLTPVVGKNMHRVDPRVFATAAFAVLAIVLLMRSHFNTSADFATLLVPTFIQGAALAVFFIPLITLGLSGLTPDRIPAASGLFNFARITAGSFGTSIATTWWDRRASLHHAQLAERISSYDPSSVQALAGMQTGGMSPQQSYETVNRIIDQQAYMLSANDIFYASALLFLLLIAVIWLARPAKAGDAAAAAAGAH
;
A
#
# COMPACT_ATOMS: atom_id res chain seq x y z
N ARG A 1 13.39 30.06 4.60
CA ARG A 1 12.75 28.89 5.26
C ARG A 1 12.15 27.99 4.19
N LEU A 2 12.54 26.71 4.13
CA LEU A 2 12.14 25.77 3.06
C LEU A 2 10.62 25.47 3.07
N PHE A 3 10.05 25.15 4.23
CA PHE A 3 8.60 24.90 4.39
C PHE A 3 7.70 26.12 4.15
N GLY A 4 8.25 27.33 4.08
CA GLY A 4 7.48 28.51 3.66
C GLY A 4 7.14 28.49 2.16
N ARG A 5 7.75 27.60 1.37
CA ARG A 5 7.50 27.48 -0.07
C ARG A 5 6.42 26.43 -0.34
N ARG A 6 5.39 26.82 -1.10
CA ARG A 6 4.23 25.98 -1.42
C ARG A 6 4.62 24.61 -1.97
N ASN A 7 5.51 24.61 -2.97
CA ASN A 7 5.96 23.38 -3.63
C ASN A 7 6.74 22.46 -2.70
N PHE A 8 7.55 23.00 -1.78
CA PHE A 8 8.37 22.19 -0.88
C PHE A 8 7.50 21.48 0.16
N TRP A 9 6.60 22.18 0.84
CA TRP A 9 5.77 21.55 1.87
C TRP A 9 4.74 20.59 1.27
N SER A 10 4.09 20.94 0.15
CA SER A 10 3.07 20.08 -0.46
C SER A 10 3.66 18.78 -1.01
N SER A 11 4.84 18.87 -1.64
CA SER A 11 5.52 17.70 -2.19
C SER A 11 6.14 16.84 -1.08
N THR A 12 6.69 17.46 -0.03
CA THR A 12 7.15 16.72 1.16
C THR A 12 6.00 15.99 1.83
N LEU A 13 4.85 16.64 2.01
CA LEU A 13 3.66 16.01 2.60
C LEU A 13 3.15 14.84 1.74
N ALA A 14 3.01 15.05 0.43
CA ALA A 14 2.57 14.03 -0.50
C ALA A 14 3.55 12.84 -0.58
N MET A 15 4.86 13.11 -0.59
CA MET A 15 5.88 12.08 -0.53
C MET A 15 5.84 11.31 0.78
N SER A 16 5.82 11.99 1.91
CA SER A 16 5.83 11.33 3.23
C SER A 16 4.59 10.44 3.41
N LEU A 17 3.39 10.99 3.19
CA LEU A 17 2.15 10.22 3.36
C LEU A 17 2.03 9.11 2.30
N GLY A 18 2.36 9.41 1.04
CA GLY A 18 2.32 8.42 -0.03
C GLY A 18 3.30 7.27 0.22
N TYR A 19 4.53 7.58 0.65
CA TYR A 19 5.56 6.59 0.93
C TYR A 19 5.23 5.75 2.16
N GLY A 20 4.75 6.38 3.24
CA GLY A 20 4.26 5.68 4.43
C GLY A 20 3.13 4.72 4.12
N THR A 21 2.14 5.18 3.35
CA THR A 21 1.01 4.35 2.90
C THR A 21 1.48 3.21 2.01
N PHE A 22 2.36 3.49 1.05
CA PHE A 22 2.91 2.48 0.16
C PHE A 22 3.65 1.39 0.94
N PHE A 23 4.59 1.74 1.81
CA PHE A 23 5.35 0.77 2.61
C PHE A 23 4.47 0.00 3.60
N GLY A 24 3.49 0.67 4.22
CA GLY A 24 2.49 0.00 5.06
C GLY A 24 1.74 -1.10 4.32
N ASN A 25 1.32 -0.85 3.07
CA ASN A 25 0.60 -1.84 2.28
C ASN A 25 1.50 -2.92 1.66
N VAL A 26 2.75 -2.58 1.33
CA VAL A 26 3.72 -3.53 0.76
C VAL A 26 4.03 -4.67 1.72
N VAL A 27 4.07 -4.42 3.03
CA VAL A 27 4.32 -5.47 4.02
C VAL A 27 3.08 -6.33 4.30
N LEU A 28 1.87 -5.76 4.22
CA LEU A 28 0.64 -6.46 4.62
C LEU A 28 0.29 -7.63 3.71
N LEU A 29 0.41 -7.48 2.39
CA LEU A 29 0.07 -8.55 1.45
C LEU A 29 0.89 -9.84 1.69
N PRO A 30 2.23 -9.82 1.71
CA PRO A 30 2.99 -11.04 1.94
C PRO A 30 2.82 -11.58 3.37
N LEU A 31 2.57 -10.73 4.37
CA LEU A 31 2.26 -11.18 5.73
C LEU A 31 0.94 -11.96 5.76
N TRP A 32 -0.11 -11.40 5.18
CA TRP A 32 -1.42 -12.06 5.09
C TRP A 32 -1.35 -13.39 4.35
N LEU A 33 -0.66 -13.42 3.19
CA LEU A 33 -0.50 -14.64 2.40
C LEU A 33 0.21 -15.75 3.19
N GLN A 34 1.29 -15.40 3.90
CA GLN A 34 2.09 -16.39 4.63
C GLN A 34 1.43 -16.87 5.93
N GLN A 35 0.85 -15.96 6.70
CA GLN A 35 0.32 -16.27 8.02
C GLN A 35 -1.09 -16.89 7.97
N TYR A 36 -1.94 -16.44 7.04
CA TYR A 36 -3.35 -16.79 7.02
C TYR A 36 -3.78 -17.56 5.77
N MET A 37 -3.11 -17.38 4.62
CA MET A 37 -3.45 -18.12 3.38
C MET A 37 -2.58 -19.36 3.14
N GLY A 38 -1.64 -19.66 4.03
CA GLY A 38 -0.80 -20.86 3.94
C GLY A 38 0.24 -20.82 2.82
N TYR A 39 0.53 -19.64 2.26
CA TYR A 39 1.58 -19.52 1.24
C TYR A 39 2.96 -19.66 1.89
N THR A 40 3.86 -20.38 1.23
CA THR A 40 5.27 -20.33 1.61
C THR A 40 5.87 -18.96 1.26
N ALA A 41 6.99 -18.62 1.88
CA ALA A 41 7.73 -17.40 1.54
C ALA A 41 8.05 -17.31 0.03
N THR A 42 8.39 -18.43 -0.60
CA THR A 42 8.63 -18.51 -2.05
C THR A 42 7.37 -18.20 -2.86
N MET A 43 6.21 -18.73 -2.48
CA MET A 43 4.95 -18.46 -3.18
C MET A 43 4.52 -17.00 -3.05
N ALA A 44 4.60 -16.44 -1.83
CA ALA A 44 4.36 -15.02 -1.62
C ALA A 44 5.33 -14.17 -2.47
N GLY A 45 6.62 -14.51 -2.47
CA GLY A 45 7.62 -13.87 -3.31
C GLY A 45 7.28 -13.90 -4.80
N MET A 46 6.76 -15.02 -5.32
CA MET A 46 6.33 -15.13 -6.72
C MET A 46 5.11 -14.26 -7.06
N VAL A 47 4.16 -14.05 -6.13
CA VAL A 47 3.06 -13.09 -6.33
C VAL A 47 3.59 -11.66 -6.43
N LEU A 48 4.61 -11.33 -5.63
CA LEU A 48 5.16 -9.98 -5.55
C LEU A 48 6.18 -9.66 -6.65
N ALA A 49 6.94 -10.64 -7.13
CA ALA A 49 8.03 -10.46 -8.08
C ALA A 49 7.66 -9.70 -9.39
N PRO A 50 6.49 -9.93 -10.01
CA PRO A 50 6.11 -9.26 -11.26
C PRO A 50 5.98 -7.74 -11.16
N VAL A 51 5.90 -7.16 -9.95
CA VAL A 51 5.81 -5.70 -9.76
C VAL A 51 6.96 -4.95 -10.44
N GLY A 52 8.15 -5.55 -10.51
CA GLY A 52 9.32 -4.95 -11.13
C GLY A 52 9.24 -4.90 -12.66
N LEU A 53 8.49 -5.80 -13.29
CA LEU A 53 8.44 -5.91 -14.76
C LEU A 53 7.82 -4.66 -15.39
N LEU A 54 6.63 -4.25 -14.95
CA LEU A 54 6.01 -3.02 -15.45
C LEU A 54 6.80 -1.78 -15.06
N ALA A 55 7.42 -1.77 -13.88
CA ALA A 55 8.26 -0.65 -13.46
C ALA A 55 9.44 -0.47 -14.43
N ILE A 56 10.17 -1.54 -14.75
CA ILE A 56 11.31 -1.53 -15.68
C ILE A 56 10.87 -1.09 -17.08
N LEU A 57 9.75 -1.63 -17.58
CA LEU A 57 9.25 -1.32 -18.92
C LEU A 57 8.81 0.14 -19.06
N LEU A 58 8.18 0.71 -18.02
CA LEU A 58 7.63 2.07 -18.06
C LEU A 58 8.63 3.15 -17.67
N THR A 59 9.69 2.83 -16.93
CA THR A 59 10.69 3.81 -16.48
C THR A 59 11.32 4.62 -17.64
N PRO A 60 11.76 4.01 -18.78
CA PRO A 60 12.29 4.77 -19.91
C PRO A 60 11.26 5.71 -20.55
N VAL A 61 10.01 5.27 -20.63
CA VAL A 61 8.90 6.06 -21.19
C VAL A 61 8.64 7.29 -20.31
N VAL A 62 8.60 7.09 -18.99
CA VAL A 62 8.44 8.16 -18.01
C VAL A 62 9.61 9.13 -18.06
N GLY A 63 10.85 8.63 -18.06
CA GLY A 63 12.06 9.45 -18.13
C GLY A 63 12.12 10.33 -19.39
N LYS A 64 11.80 9.78 -20.56
CA LYS A 64 11.78 10.53 -21.83
C LYS A 64 10.73 11.65 -21.85
N ASN A 65 9.59 11.45 -21.17
CA ASN A 65 8.50 12.42 -21.16
C ASN A 65 8.54 13.40 -19.97
N MET A 66 9.42 13.19 -18.99
CA MET A 66 9.56 14.02 -17.79
C MET A 66 9.88 15.49 -18.12
N HIS A 67 10.60 15.74 -19.22
CA HIS A 67 10.95 17.10 -19.66
C HIS A 67 9.82 17.83 -20.40
N ARG A 68 8.78 17.10 -20.83
CA ARG A 68 7.71 17.63 -21.70
C ARG A 68 6.37 17.78 -20.99
N VAL A 69 6.15 17.04 -19.90
CA VAL A 69 4.87 17.00 -19.18
C VAL A 69 5.09 17.53 -17.75
N ASP A 70 4.10 18.26 -17.24
CA ASP A 70 4.11 18.77 -15.86
C ASP A 70 4.25 17.59 -14.86
N PRO A 71 5.23 17.62 -13.93
CA PRO A 71 5.40 16.60 -12.90
C PRO A 71 4.12 16.28 -12.10
N ARG A 72 3.20 17.24 -11.94
CA ARG A 72 1.92 17.02 -11.24
C ARG A 72 1.04 15.98 -11.92
N VAL A 73 1.10 15.88 -13.26
CA VAL A 73 0.34 14.89 -14.03
C VAL A 73 0.88 13.49 -13.78
N PHE A 74 2.21 13.34 -13.80
CA PHE A 74 2.87 12.07 -13.50
C PHE A 74 2.59 11.59 -12.08
N ALA A 75 2.64 12.48 -11.10
CA ALA A 75 2.35 12.11 -9.72
C ALA A 75 0.85 11.81 -9.51
N THR A 76 -0.05 12.53 -10.20
CA THR A 76 -1.49 12.20 -10.24
C THR A 76 -1.72 10.81 -10.81
N ALA A 77 -1.06 10.46 -11.92
CA ALA A 77 -1.15 9.14 -12.52
C ALA A 77 -0.65 8.04 -11.56
N ALA A 78 0.49 8.24 -10.89
CA ALA A 78 1.00 7.30 -9.88
C ALA A 78 -0.03 7.05 -8.76
N PHE A 79 -0.57 8.11 -8.17
CA PHE A 79 -1.54 7.99 -7.08
C PHE A 79 -2.87 7.40 -7.54
N ALA A 80 -3.33 7.72 -8.74
CA ALA A 80 -4.53 7.11 -9.32
C ALA A 80 -4.34 5.59 -9.54
N VAL A 81 -3.20 5.18 -10.09
CA VAL A 81 -2.88 3.76 -10.28
C VAL A 81 -2.77 3.04 -8.93
N LEU A 82 -2.11 3.65 -7.92
CA LEU A 82 -2.05 3.07 -6.56
C LEU A 82 -3.43 2.94 -5.92
N ALA A 83 -4.29 3.95 -6.09
CA ALA A 83 -5.66 3.89 -5.59
C ALA A 83 -6.45 2.75 -6.26
N ILE A 84 -6.37 2.61 -7.58
CA ILE A 84 -7.02 1.52 -8.32
C ILE A 84 -6.50 0.15 -7.83
N VAL A 85 -5.18 -0.02 -7.72
CA VAL A 85 -4.57 -1.26 -7.22
C VAL A 85 -5.08 -1.62 -5.83
N LEU A 86 -5.16 -0.63 -4.94
CA LEU A 86 -5.61 -0.87 -3.57
C LEU A 86 -7.13 -1.11 -3.48
N LEU A 87 -7.93 -0.48 -4.34
CA LEU A 87 -9.35 -0.83 -4.48
C LEU A 87 -9.52 -2.27 -4.96
N MET A 88 -8.76 -2.71 -5.95
CA MET A 88 -8.77 -4.11 -6.40
C MET A 88 -8.42 -5.06 -5.24
N ARG A 89 -7.41 -4.72 -4.44
CA ARG A 89 -7.02 -5.51 -3.26
C ARG A 89 -8.06 -5.49 -2.14
N SER A 90 -8.83 -4.41 -1.98
CA SER A 90 -9.88 -4.34 -0.96
C SER A 90 -11.06 -5.29 -1.19
N HIS A 91 -11.12 -5.95 -2.34
CA HIS A 91 -12.13 -6.95 -2.66
C HIS A 91 -11.60 -8.40 -2.59
N PHE A 92 -10.44 -8.63 -1.98
CA PHE A 92 -9.94 -9.98 -1.80
C PHE A 92 -10.83 -10.80 -0.88
N ASN A 93 -10.85 -12.10 -1.16
CA ASN A 93 -11.49 -13.11 -0.33
C ASN A 93 -10.49 -14.23 0.01
N THR A 94 -10.81 -15.10 0.98
CA THR A 94 -9.96 -16.21 1.41
C THR A 94 -9.77 -17.30 0.35
N SER A 95 -10.53 -17.24 -0.75
CA SER A 95 -10.45 -18.16 -1.89
C SER A 95 -9.75 -17.52 -3.10
N ALA A 96 -9.12 -16.35 -2.92
CA ALA A 96 -8.41 -15.66 -3.99
C ALA A 96 -7.30 -16.55 -4.56
N ASP A 97 -7.33 -16.74 -5.87
CA ASP A 97 -6.33 -17.51 -6.58
C ASP A 97 -5.07 -16.67 -6.85
N PHE A 98 -4.01 -17.35 -7.28
CA PHE A 98 -2.72 -16.71 -7.56
C PHE A 98 -2.85 -15.58 -8.59
N ALA A 99 -3.70 -15.75 -9.61
CA ALA A 99 -3.92 -14.76 -10.66
C ALA A 99 -4.59 -13.49 -10.10
N THR A 100 -5.63 -13.63 -9.26
CA THR A 100 -6.32 -12.52 -8.62
C THR A 100 -5.37 -11.66 -7.79
N LEU A 101 -4.39 -12.28 -7.12
CA LEU A 101 -3.37 -11.59 -6.33
C LEU A 101 -2.28 -10.94 -7.20
N LEU A 102 -1.94 -11.57 -8.32
CA LEU A 102 -0.87 -11.13 -9.22
C LEU A 102 -1.27 -9.89 -10.02
N VAL A 103 -2.49 -9.83 -10.56
CA VAL A 103 -2.94 -8.71 -11.42
C VAL A 103 -2.75 -7.33 -10.77
N PRO A 104 -3.27 -7.02 -9.56
CA PRO A 104 -3.06 -5.72 -8.95
C PRO A 104 -1.57 -5.46 -8.64
N THR A 105 -0.80 -6.50 -8.33
CA THR A 105 0.63 -6.39 -8.04
C THR A 105 1.46 -6.10 -9.28
N PHE A 106 1.09 -6.66 -10.42
CA PHE A 106 1.66 -6.30 -11.71
C PHE A 106 1.38 -4.83 -12.04
N ILE A 107 0.10 -4.41 -11.98
CA ILE A 107 -0.33 -3.02 -12.25
C ILE A 107 0.37 -2.02 -11.32
N GLN A 108 0.62 -2.39 -10.06
CA GLN A 108 1.37 -1.58 -9.09
C GLN A 108 2.76 -1.15 -9.60
N GLY A 109 3.40 -1.98 -10.43
CA GLY A 109 4.67 -1.64 -11.07
C GLY A 109 4.64 -0.37 -11.90
N ALA A 110 3.50 -0.07 -12.54
CA ALA A 110 3.33 1.15 -13.32
C ALA A 110 3.38 2.41 -12.45
N ALA A 111 2.81 2.35 -11.24
CA ALA A 111 2.92 3.46 -10.30
C ALA A 111 4.35 3.63 -9.79
N LEU A 112 5.07 2.54 -9.53
CA LEU A 112 6.46 2.58 -9.05
C LEU A 112 7.42 3.27 -10.03
N ALA A 113 7.21 3.11 -11.34
CA ALA A 113 8.02 3.77 -12.37
C ALA A 113 7.98 5.31 -12.27
N VAL A 114 6.91 5.88 -11.71
CA VAL A 114 6.63 7.30 -11.77
C VAL A 114 6.35 7.95 -10.41
N PHE A 115 6.27 7.19 -9.33
CA PHE A 115 5.93 7.70 -8.00
C PHE A 115 6.93 8.74 -7.47
N PHE A 116 8.23 8.44 -7.56
CA PHE A 116 9.27 9.20 -6.83
C PHE A 116 9.70 10.49 -7.52
N ILE A 117 10.06 10.38 -8.79
CA ILE A 117 10.69 11.45 -9.58
C ILE A 117 9.89 12.76 -9.60
N PRO A 118 8.57 12.76 -9.90
CA PRO A 118 7.82 14.02 -10.00
C PRO A 118 7.66 14.71 -8.64
N LEU A 119 7.55 13.96 -7.54
CA LEU A 119 7.45 14.53 -6.20
C LEU A 119 8.76 15.20 -5.77
N ILE A 120 9.90 14.56 -6.05
CA ILE A 120 11.22 15.16 -5.82
C ILE A 120 11.38 16.41 -6.68
N THR A 121 11.02 16.33 -7.97
CA THR A 121 11.09 17.45 -8.92
C THR A 121 10.27 18.64 -8.46
N LEU A 122 9.04 18.42 -7.99
CA LEU A 122 8.20 19.49 -7.44
C LEU A 122 8.79 20.07 -6.16
N GLY A 123 9.25 19.22 -5.24
CA GLY A 123 9.82 19.65 -3.95
C GLY A 123 11.05 20.53 -4.13
N LEU A 124 11.92 20.20 -5.08
CA LEU A 124 13.16 20.92 -5.34
C LEU A 124 12.99 22.12 -6.30
N SER A 125 11.83 22.25 -6.94
CA SER A 125 11.57 23.24 -7.98
C SER A 125 11.88 24.67 -7.55
N GLY A 126 12.72 25.35 -8.34
CA GLY A 126 13.14 26.73 -8.13
C GLY A 126 13.94 26.96 -6.85
N LEU A 127 14.56 25.95 -6.25
CA LEU A 127 15.60 26.15 -5.24
C LEU A 127 16.90 26.57 -5.92
N THR A 128 17.65 27.42 -5.23
CA THR A 128 19.02 27.75 -5.63
C THR A 128 19.93 26.54 -5.35
N PRO A 129 20.99 26.30 -6.14
CA PRO A 129 21.84 25.11 -6.02
C PRO A 129 22.41 24.88 -4.61
N ASP A 130 22.72 25.94 -3.87
CA ASP A 130 23.20 25.91 -2.49
C ASP A 130 22.19 25.31 -1.49
N ARG A 131 20.90 25.35 -1.80
CA ARG A 131 19.83 24.84 -0.93
C ARG A 131 19.37 23.43 -1.27
N ILE A 132 19.73 22.91 -2.44
CA ILE A 132 19.32 21.58 -2.90
C ILE A 132 19.78 20.49 -1.92
N PRO A 133 21.05 20.45 -1.44
CA PRO A 133 21.48 19.40 -0.52
C PRO A 133 20.67 19.36 0.78
N ALA A 134 20.43 20.52 1.39
CA ALA A 134 19.65 20.63 2.62
C ALA A 134 18.17 20.24 2.41
N ALA A 135 17.58 20.65 1.28
CA ALA A 135 16.21 20.32 0.92
C ALA A 135 16.04 18.81 0.64
N SER A 136 16.94 18.21 -0.13
CA SER A 136 16.95 16.78 -0.41
C SER A 136 17.14 15.94 0.85
N GLY A 137 18.06 16.35 1.74
CA GLY A 137 18.27 15.67 3.02
C GLY A 137 17.02 15.67 3.89
N LEU A 138 16.36 16.82 4.03
CA LEU A 138 15.11 16.94 4.78
C LEU A 138 13.96 16.16 4.16
N PHE A 139 13.85 16.20 2.83
CA PHE A 139 12.85 15.45 2.07
C PHE A 139 13.02 13.94 2.24
N ASN A 140 14.26 13.45 2.16
CA ASN A 140 14.58 12.05 2.36
C ASN A 140 14.35 11.61 3.81
N PHE A 141 14.75 12.43 4.79
CA PHE A 141 14.49 12.18 6.20
C PHE A 141 12.98 12.04 6.47
N ALA A 142 12.18 12.98 5.97
CA ALA A 142 10.72 12.95 6.13
C ALA A 142 10.11 11.71 5.48
N ARG A 143 10.57 11.35 4.26
CA ARG A 143 10.15 10.15 3.54
C ARG A 143 10.43 8.87 4.33
N ILE A 144 11.68 8.64 4.73
CA ILE A 144 12.10 7.42 5.44
C ILE A 144 11.38 7.31 6.79
N THR A 145 11.30 8.42 7.52
CA THR A 145 10.58 8.49 8.80
C THR A 145 9.11 8.11 8.61
N ALA A 146 8.44 8.67 7.61
CA ALA A 146 7.04 8.33 7.32
C ALA A 146 6.87 6.89 6.84
N GLY A 147 7.85 6.31 6.14
CA GLY A 147 7.89 4.88 5.78
C GLY A 147 7.83 3.97 7.01
N SER A 148 8.69 4.23 8.00
CA SER A 148 8.73 3.47 9.25
C SER A 148 7.44 3.60 10.05
N PHE A 149 6.94 4.83 10.22
CA PHE A 149 5.66 5.06 10.90
C PHE A 149 4.49 4.42 10.16
N GLY A 150 4.42 4.58 8.83
CA GLY A 150 3.37 4.01 7.99
C GLY A 150 3.32 2.49 8.09
N THR A 151 4.49 1.84 8.11
CA THR A 151 4.60 0.39 8.31
C THR A 151 4.08 -0.04 9.68
N SER A 152 4.55 0.60 10.75
CA SER A 152 4.13 0.27 12.11
C SER A 152 2.64 0.54 12.37
N ILE A 153 2.10 1.63 11.83
CA ILE A 153 0.68 1.98 11.93
C ILE A 153 -0.16 0.95 11.17
N ALA A 154 0.23 0.61 9.95
CA ALA A 154 -0.50 -0.35 9.12
C ALA A 154 -0.57 -1.73 9.77
N THR A 155 0.54 -2.26 10.30
CA THR A 155 0.54 -3.57 10.98
C THR A 155 -0.26 -3.54 12.28
N THR A 156 -0.08 -2.51 13.10
CA THR A 156 -0.85 -2.36 14.36
C THR A 156 -2.35 -2.22 14.09
N TRP A 157 -2.71 -1.45 13.05
CA TRP A 157 -4.11 -1.26 12.68
C TRP A 157 -4.70 -2.55 12.12
N TRP A 158 -3.92 -3.32 11.36
CA TRP A 158 -4.31 -4.63 10.83
C TRP A 158 -4.65 -5.61 11.95
N ASP A 159 -3.82 -5.71 12.98
CA ASP A 159 -4.11 -6.57 14.14
C ASP A 159 -5.36 -6.12 14.89
N ARG A 160 -5.48 -4.81 15.19
CA ARG A 160 -6.64 -4.28 15.93
C ARG A 160 -7.96 -4.49 15.18
N ARG A 161 -7.96 -4.25 13.87
CA ARG A 161 -9.15 -4.40 13.04
C ARG A 161 -9.48 -5.88 12.82
N ALA A 162 -8.48 -6.76 12.77
CA ALA A 162 -8.68 -8.21 12.77
C ALA A 162 -9.31 -8.67 14.09
N SER A 163 -8.84 -8.21 15.26
CA SER A 163 -9.48 -8.55 16.54
C SER A 163 -10.96 -8.12 16.59
N LEU A 164 -11.29 -6.96 16.02
CA LEU A 164 -12.67 -6.49 15.94
C LEU A 164 -13.52 -7.36 15.01
N HIS A 165 -13.03 -7.69 13.81
CA HIS A 165 -13.74 -8.59 12.90
C HIS A 165 -13.86 -10.01 13.47
N HIS A 166 -12.85 -10.50 14.18
CA HIS A 166 -12.89 -11.78 14.87
C HIS A 166 -14.03 -11.82 15.88
N ALA A 167 -14.13 -10.81 16.76
CA ALA A 167 -15.22 -10.73 17.74
C ALA A 167 -16.60 -10.74 17.07
N GLN A 168 -16.77 -9.96 15.99
CA GLN A 168 -18.01 -9.89 15.23
C GLN A 168 -18.39 -11.21 14.54
N LEU A 169 -17.40 -11.95 14.04
CA LEU A 169 -17.60 -13.26 13.43
C LEU A 169 -17.89 -14.33 14.49
N ALA A 170 -17.18 -14.31 15.61
CA ALA A 170 -17.39 -15.22 16.73
C ALA A 170 -18.77 -15.05 17.38
N GLU A 171 -19.27 -13.81 17.49
CA GLU A 171 -20.64 -13.54 17.97
C GLU A 171 -21.72 -14.17 17.08
N ARG A 172 -21.47 -14.27 15.77
CA ARG A 172 -22.39 -14.92 14.82
C ARG A 172 -22.31 -16.44 14.90
N ILE A 173 -21.12 -16.98 15.17
CA ILE A 173 -20.89 -18.42 15.38
C ILE A 173 -21.13 -18.73 16.85
N SER A 174 -22.40 -18.67 17.27
CA SER A 174 -22.79 -18.96 18.65
C SER A 174 -23.27 -20.39 18.81
N SER A 175 -23.19 -20.94 20.02
CA SER A 175 -23.79 -22.23 20.38
C SER A 175 -25.33 -22.27 20.23
N TYR A 176 -25.95 -21.12 19.95
CA TYR A 176 -27.38 -20.98 19.74
C TYR A 176 -27.77 -20.89 18.26
N ASP A 177 -26.80 -20.76 17.34
CA ASP A 177 -27.06 -20.80 15.91
C ASP A 177 -27.10 -22.26 15.41
N PRO A 178 -28.24 -22.74 14.88
CA PRO A 178 -28.38 -24.11 14.39
C PRO A 178 -27.31 -24.50 13.36
N SER A 179 -26.87 -23.56 12.52
CA SER A 179 -25.87 -23.84 11.48
C SER A 179 -24.48 -24.14 12.08
N SER A 180 -24.11 -23.37 13.11
CA SER A 180 -22.85 -23.52 13.84
C SER A 180 -22.82 -24.82 14.66
N VAL A 181 -23.93 -25.17 15.31
CA VAL A 181 -24.08 -26.44 16.04
C VAL A 181 -23.96 -27.63 15.09
N GLN A 182 -24.60 -27.57 13.92
CA GLN A 182 -24.55 -28.64 12.94
C GLN A 182 -23.15 -28.81 12.33
N ALA A 183 -22.45 -27.70 12.06
CA ALA A 183 -21.07 -27.74 11.58
C ALA A 183 -20.11 -28.38 12.60
N LEU A 184 -20.21 -28.00 13.89
CA LEU A 184 -19.40 -28.59 14.96
C LEU A 184 -19.72 -30.07 15.19
N ALA A 185 -21.01 -30.44 15.16
CA ALA A 185 -21.43 -31.84 15.25
C ALA A 185 -20.85 -32.66 14.07
N GLY A 186 -20.86 -32.11 12.86
CA GLY A 186 -20.23 -32.72 11.68
C GLY A 186 -18.74 -33.01 11.88
N MET A 187 -17.99 -32.04 12.42
CA MET A 187 -16.56 -32.21 12.74
C MET A 187 -16.34 -33.32 13.78
N GLN A 188 -17.18 -33.37 14.81
CA GLN A 188 -17.11 -34.39 15.86
C GLN A 188 -17.46 -35.79 15.34
N THR A 189 -18.47 -35.91 14.47
CA THR A 189 -18.77 -37.19 13.80
C THR A 189 -17.63 -37.66 12.89
N GLY A 190 -16.81 -36.74 12.38
CA GLY A 190 -15.58 -37.02 11.65
C GLY A 190 -14.39 -37.43 12.53
N GLY A 191 -14.58 -37.58 13.85
CA GLY A 191 -13.55 -38.03 14.79
C GLY A 191 -12.75 -36.92 15.48
N MET A 192 -13.08 -35.64 15.26
CA MET A 192 -12.46 -34.55 16.01
C MET A 192 -13.00 -34.48 17.43
N SER A 193 -12.12 -34.21 18.40
CA SER A 193 -12.60 -33.87 19.74
C SER A 193 -13.34 -32.53 19.74
N PRO A 194 -14.18 -32.24 20.74
CA PRO A 194 -14.82 -30.93 20.87
C PRO A 194 -13.79 -29.78 20.84
N GLN A 195 -12.67 -29.95 21.55
CA GLN A 195 -11.59 -28.96 21.60
C GLN A 195 -10.97 -28.71 20.21
N GLN A 196 -10.65 -29.77 19.47
CA GLN A 196 -10.09 -29.67 18.12
C GLN A 196 -11.06 -29.01 17.12
N SER A 197 -12.35 -29.24 17.30
CA SER A 197 -13.40 -28.64 16.49
C SER A 197 -13.44 -27.11 16.71
N TYR A 198 -13.41 -26.66 17.97
CA TYR A 198 -13.37 -25.23 18.30
C TYR A 198 -12.10 -24.54 17.80
N GLU A 199 -10.93 -25.18 17.94
CA GLU A 199 -9.66 -24.64 17.42
C GLU A 199 -9.68 -24.48 15.90
N THR A 200 -10.28 -25.44 15.20
CA THR A 200 -10.44 -25.37 13.73
C THR A 200 -11.34 -24.22 13.32
N VAL A 201 -12.47 -24.05 14.01
CA VAL A 201 -13.38 -22.91 13.78
C VAL A 201 -12.69 -21.58 14.07
N ASN A 202 -11.97 -21.47 15.20
CA ASN A 202 -11.23 -20.26 15.56
C ASN A 202 -10.22 -19.86 14.48
N ARG A 203 -9.48 -20.83 13.94
CA ARG A 203 -8.53 -20.58 12.84
C ARG A 203 -9.22 -20.09 11.57
N ILE A 204 -10.41 -20.60 11.24
CA ILE A 204 -11.19 -20.12 10.09
C ILE A 204 -11.66 -18.68 10.34
N ILE A 205 -12.13 -18.37 11.55
CA ILE A 205 -12.50 -17.01 11.95
C ILE A 205 -11.31 -16.07 11.80
N ASP A 206 -10.12 -16.47 12.28
CA ASP A 206 -8.90 -15.67 12.16
C ASP A 206 -8.55 -15.40 10.69
N GLN A 207 -8.60 -16.41 9.82
CA GLN A 207 -8.34 -16.23 8.39
C GLN A 207 -9.28 -15.20 7.75
N GLN A 208 -10.58 -15.25 8.08
CA GLN A 208 -11.57 -14.29 7.60
C GLN A 208 -11.35 -12.90 8.19
N ALA A 209 -11.10 -12.81 9.49
CA ALA A 209 -10.93 -11.56 10.20
C ALA A 209 -9.71 -10.77 9.71
N TYR A 210 -8.57 -11.45 9.52
CA TYR A 210 -7.35 -10.84 9.00
C TYR A 210 -7.46 -10.44 7.52
N MET A 211 -8.21 -11.20 6.73
CA MET A 211 -8.56 -10.81 5.35
C MET A 211 -9.42 -9.53 5.33
N LEU A 212 -10.53 -9.49 6.09
CA LEU A 212 -11.39 -8.30 6.17
C LEU A 212 -10.63 -7.08 6.68
N SER A 213 -9.75 -7.28 7.66
CA SER A 213 -8.86 -6.24 8.16
C SER A 213 -7.91 -5.70 7.09
N ALA A 214 -7.30 -6.58 6.29
CA ALA A 214 -6.44 -6.17 5.18
C ALA A 214 -7.25 -5.36 4.15
N ASN A 215 -8.47 -5.82 3.82
CA ASN A 215 -9.36 -5.13 2.90
C ASN A 215 -9.71 -3.70 3.36
N ASP A 216 -10.02 -3.52 4.65
CA ASP A 216 -10.30 -2.20 5.24
C ASP A 216 -9.10 -1.25 5.06
N ILE A 217 -7.88 -1.74 5.31
CA ILE A 217 -6.66 -0.95 5.18
C ILE A 217 -6.38 -0.61 3.70
N PHE A 218 -6.56 -1.58 2.80
CA PHE A 218 -6.42 -1.33 1.36
C PHE A 218 -7.41 -0.28 0.89
N TYR A 219 -8.67 -0.37 1.30
CA TYR A 219 -9.71 0.59 0.95
C TYR A 219 -9.40 2.01 1.48
N ALA A 220 -9.06 2.13 2.76
CA ALA A 220 -8.70 3.41 3.37
C ALA A 220 -7.44 4.02 2.72
N SER A 221 -6.46 3.20 2.39
CA SER A 221 -5.25 3.62 1.69
C SER A 221 -5.53 4.11 0.27
N ALA A 222 -6.48 3.49 -0.43
CA ALA A 222 -6.91 3.96 -1.74
C ALA A 222 -7.54 5.35 -1.67
N LEU A 223 -8.43 5.58 -0.70
CA LEU A 223 -9.01 6.91 -0.46
C LEU A 223 -7.94 7.95 -0.12
N LEU A 224 -6.94 7.58 0.68
CA LEU A 224 -5.83 8.45 0.99
C LEU A 224 -5.03 8.84 -0.25
N PHE A 225 -4.72 7.90 -1.16
CA PHE A 225 -4.07 8.24 -2.43
C PHE A 225 -4.90 9.20 -3.29
N LEU A 226 -6.23 9.03 -3.33
CA LEU A 226 -7.13 9.97 -4.01
C LEU A 226 -7.08 11.37 -3.36
N LEU A 227 -7.03 11.46 -2.04
CA LEU A 227 -6.85 12.73 -1.33
C LEU A 227 -5.49 13.36 -1.60
N LEU A 228 -4.43 12.56 -1.69
CA LEU A 228 -3.09 13.05 -2.00
C LEU A 228 -2.99 13.63 -3.41
N ILE A 229 -3.84 13.21 -4.36
CA ILE A 229 -3.94 13.88 -5.66
C ILE A 229 -4.29 15.35 -5.44
N ALA A 230 -5.33 15.65 -4.64
CA ALA A 230 -5.70 17.03 -4.35
C ALA A 230 -4.55 17.84 -3.71
N VAL A 231 -3.76 17.21 -2.83
CA VAL A 231 -2.56 17.84 -2.23
C VAL A 231 -1.50 18.20 -3.28
N ILE A 232 -1.29 17.36 -4.29
CA ILE A 232 -0.34 17.65 -5.38
C ILE A 232 -0.76 18.89 -6.17
N TRP A 233 -2.06 19.06 -6.41
CA TRP A 233 -2.56 20.21 -7.16
C TRP A 233 -2.47 21.53 -6.37
N LEU A 234 -2.18 21.48 -5.06
CA LEU A 234 -1.76 22.66 -4.31
C LEU A 234 -0.35 23.12 -4.71
N ALA A 235 0.50 22.28 -5.31
CA ALA A 235 1.81 22.71 -5.82
C ALA A 235 1.66 23.65 -7.05
N ARG A 236 2.58 24.60 -7.20
CA ARG A 236 2.72 25.38 -8.45
C ARG A 236 3.44 24.52 -9.50
N PRO A 237 3.16 24.72 -10.81
CA PRO A 237 3.88 24.04 -11.89
C PRO A 237 5.40 24.19 -11.71
N ALA A 238 6.16 23.12 -11.96
CA ALA A 238 7.61 23.16 -11.95
C ALA A 238 8.15 23.95 -13.15
N LYS A 239 9.33 24.56 -13.03
CA LYS A 239 9.97 25.27 -14.15
C LYS A 239 10.74 24.26 -15.01
N ALA A 240 10.79 24.53 -16.32
CA ALA A 240 11.63 23.75 -17.24
C ALA A 240 13.10 23.82 -16.79
N GLY A 241 13.70 22.67 -16.45
CA GLY A 241 15.07 22.55 -15.93
C GLY A 241 15.18 21.89 -14.54
N ASP A 242 14.11 21.90 -13.74
CA ASP A 242 14.14 21.37 -12.36
C ASP A 242 14.30 19.83 -12.30
N ALA A 243 13.93 19.10 -13.37
CA ALA A 243 13.97 17.63 -13.43
C ALA A 243 15.40 17.05 -13.43
N ALA A 244 16.38 17.75 -14.01
CA ALA A 244 17.78 17.29 -14.04
C ALA A 244 18.44 17.39 -12.66
N ALA A 245 18.12 18.44 -11.90
CA ALA A 245 18.58 18.62 -10.53
C ALA A 245 17.94 17.60 -9.56
N ALA A 246 16.70 17.18 -9.84
CA ALA A 246 15.99 16.16 -9.07
C ALA A 246 16.58 14.75 -9.24
N ALA A 247 17.03 14.39 -10.44
CA ALA A 247 17.68 13.10 -10.71
C ALA A 247 18.99 12.95 -9.92
N ALA A 248 19.76 14.03 -9.74
CA ALA A 248 20.99 14.03 -8.95
C ALA A 248 20.75 13.92 -7.43
N GLY A 249 19.56 14.28 -6.93
CA GLY A 249 19.19 14.16 -5.52
C GLY A 249 18.36 12.91 -5.17
N ALA A 250 18.07 12.06 -6.15
CA ALA A 250 17.33 10.80 -5.98
C ALA A 250 18.24 9.61 -5.64
N HIS A 251 19.56 9.79 -5.75
CA HIS A 251 20.62 8.87 -5.34
C HIS A 251 21.21 9.31 -3.99
#